data_AF-A0A1Q9MSQ7-F1
#
_entry.id   AF-A0A1Q9MSQ7-F1
#
_cell.length_a   1.000
_cell.length_b   1.000
_cell.length_c   1.000
_cell.angle_alpha   90.00
_cell.angle_beta   90.00
_cell.angle_gamma   90.00
#
_symmetry.space_group_name_H-M   'P 1'
#
loop_
_entity.id
_entity.type
_entity.pdbx_description
1 polymer ?
#
loop_
_entity_poly.entity_id
_entity_poly.type
_entity_poly.pdbx_seq_one_letter_code
_entity_poly.pdbx_strand_id
1 'polypeptide(L)'
;MILNFAGLETAREIKRVIFGYCLFFHREESVTSFMVIVFNATGGYAARWSHVLASTRYATPAVRGTCDYLVVDSDIRDPATSNAKVVEKAKTIGANCVVPKDIFGDWRATVESVRAFFKAGEWGGDVIIPLQRPYAKCFQDLEEYGHWFGLGGLLPLHKEEQFEELKKGVEIVSRMGKDVHLFGIFPSPSTPVFKYLRSGAPVHSLDTTVCETMAVTGRVYDLSFDRYHLINTTGAWSRQLRVKMAELNLTSIHIALNRPTQAARTSKSICFQHLKRPVLS
;
A
#
# COMPACT_ATOMS: atom_id res chain seq x y z
N MET A 1 -8.27 -36.88 -29.53
CA MET A 1 -7.14 -36.32 -28.74
C MET A 1 -7.66 -36.10 -27.33
N ILE A 2 -7.38 -37.05 -26.42
CA ILE A 2 -7.88 -37.03 -25.05
C ILE A 2 -6.95 -36.11 -24.25
N LEU A 3 -7.46 -34.97 -23.80
CA LEU A 3 -6.74 -34.07 -22.89
C LEU A 3 -6.59 -34.79 -21.54
N ASN A 4 -5.38 -35.26 -21.28
CA ASN A 4 -5.02 -35.89 -20.02
C ASN A 4 -4.85 -34.77 -18.97
N PHE A 5 -5.84 -34.63 -18.09
CA PHE A 5 -5.80 -33.65 -17.01
C PHE A 5 -4.77 -34.08 -15.95
N ALA A 6 -3.64 -33.39 -15.90
CA ALA A 6 -2.79 -33.27 -14.71
C ALA A 6 -3.51 -32.43 -13.60
N GLY A 7 -4.81 -32.66 -13.38
CA GLY A 7 -5.72 -31.75 -12.67
C GLY A 7 -5.92 -32.02 -11.18
N LEU A 8 -5.34 -33.09 -10.62
CA LEU A 8 -5.56 -33.47 -9.22
C LEU A 8 -4.63 -32.76 -8.22
N GLU A 9 -3.40 -32.41 -8.61
CA GLU A 9 -2.50 -31.61 -7.77
C GLU A 9 -2.94 -30.14 -7.72
N THR A 10 -3.26 -29.55 -8.88
CA THR A 10 -3.72 -28.16 -8.97
C THR A 10 -5.04 -27.95 -8.21
N ALA A 11 -5.97 -28.91 -8.26
CA ALA A 11 -7.21 -28.84 -7.48
C ALA A 11 -6.98 -28.96 -5.96
N ARG A 12 -5.97 -29.73 -5.52
CA ARG A 12 -5.56 -29.81 -4.11
C ARG A 12 -4.90 -28.52 -3.63
N GLU A 13 -4.06 -27.90 -4.46
CA GLU A 13 -3.44 -26.60 -4.17
C GLU A 13 -4.49 -25.48 -4.11
N ILE A 14 -5.41 -25.44 -5.08
CA ILE A 14 -6.54 -24.49 -5.07
C ILE A 14 -7.41 -24.71 -3.83
N LYS A 15 -7.69 -25.97 -3.44
CA LYS A 15 -8.42 -26.25 -2.18
C LYS A 15 -7.66 -25.79 -0.95
N ARG A 16 -6.34 -25.94 -0.87
CA ARG A 16 -5.53 -25.43 0.26
C ARG A 16 -5.57 -23.90 0.33
N VAL A 17 -5.44 -23.24 -0.82
CA VAL A 17 -5.58 -21.80 -0.94
C VAL A 17 -6.96 -21.38 -0.44
N ILE A 18 -8.05 -21.97 -0.95
CA ILE A 18 -9.44 -21.64 -0.58
C ILE A 18 -9.78 -21.98 0.88
N PHE A 19 -9.39 -23.15 1.40
CA PHE A 19 -9.70 -23.55 2.79
C PHE A 19 -8.93 -22.73 3.83
N GLY A 20 -7.74 -22.21 3.48
CA GLY A 20 -7.03 -21.25 4.30
C GLY A 20 -7.78 -19.92 4.49
N TYR A 21 -8.70 -19.57 3.57
CA TYR A 21 -9.51 -18.35 3.66
C TYR A 21 -10.78 -18.50 4.53
N CYS A 22 -11.30 -19.72 4.73
CA CYS A 22 -12.64 -19.92 5.33
C CYS A 22 -12.66 -20.18 6.85
N LEU A 23 -11.51 -20.41 7.50
CA LEU A 23 -11.45 -20.60 8.95
C LEU A 23 -10.79 -19.38 9.59
N PHE A 24 -11.28 -18.97 10.76
CA PHE A 24 -10.87 -17.83 11.59
C PHE A 24 -11.65 -16.52 11.41
N PHE A 25 -12.95 -16.58 11.71
CA PHE A 25 -13.68 -15.44 12.27
C PHE A 25 -13.83 -15.66 13.79
N HIS A 26 -13.15 -14.88 14.62
CA HIS A 26 -13.52 -14.77 16.04
C HIS A 26 -13.06 -13.47 16.71
N ARG A 27 -14.05 -12.87 17.39
CA ARG A 27 -14.09 -11.89 18.49
C ARG A 27 -13.11 -10.72 18.45
N GLU A 28 -13.69 -9.54 18.24
CA GLU A 28 -13.09 -8.22 18.41
C GLU A 28 -12.85 -7.92 19.90
N GLU A 29 -11.60 -7.66 20.26
CA GLU A 29 -11.26 -6.85 21.42
C GLU A 29 -10.21 -5.82 20.99
N SER A 30 -10.37 -4.60 21.50
CA SER A 30 -9.69 -3.37 21.08
C SER A 30 -8.17 -3.45 21.26
N VAL A 31 -7.49 -3.83 20.19
CA VAL A 31 -6.12 -3.40 19.92
C VAL A 31 -6.26 -2.08 19.16
N THR A 32 -5.63 -1.01 19.64
CA THR A 32 -5.41 0.23 18.88
C THR A 32 -4.42 -0.06 17.74
N SER A 33 -4.77 -1.01 16.88
CA SER A 33 -4.02 -1.33 15.69
C SER A 33 -4.40 -0.28 14.67
N PHE A 34 -3.44 0.52 14.24
CA PHE A 34 -3.60 1.32 13.03
C PHE A 34 -3.96 0.36 11.90
N MET A 35 -5.09 0.61 11.25
CA MET A 35 -5.47 -0.11 10.06
C MET A 35 -4.67 0.47 8.90
N VAL A 36 -3.76 -0.32 8.33
CA VAL A 36 -2.99 0.07 7.15
C VAL A 36 -3.87 -0.09 5.91
N ILE A 37 -4.14 1.02 5.23
CA ILE A 37 -4.83 1.05 3.95
C ILE A 37 -3.85 0.61 2.86
N VAL A 38 -4.27 -0.37 2.04
CA VAL A 38 -3.44 -0.89 0.95
C VAL A 38 -4.00 -0.38 -0.37
N PHE A 39 -3.25 0.49 -1.03
CA PHE A 39 -3.54 0.98 -2.36
C PHE A 39 -3.02 0.00 -3.42
N ASN A 40 -3.87 -0.30 -4.41
CA ASN A 40 -3.43 -0.96 -5.63
C ASN A 40 -2.83 0.09 -6.56
N ALA A 41 -1.51 0.10 -6.74
CA ALA A 41 -0.86 0.93 -7.73
C ALA A 41 -1.01 0.30 -9.12
N THR A 42 -1.72 0.98 -10.02
CA THR A 42 -2.12 0.43 -11.33
C THR A 42 -1.59 1.24 -12.52
N GLY A 43 -1.03 0.52 -13.47
CA GLY A 43 -0.65 0.95 -14.82
C GLY A 43 -1.75 0.70 -15.85
N GLY A 44 -3.01 0.81 -15.42
CA GLY A 44 -4.20 0.71 -16.30
C GLY A 44 -4.95 -0.62 -16.21
N TYR A 45 -4.54 -1.52 -15.31
CA TYR A 45 -5.33 -2.70 -14.97
C TYR A 45 -6.49 -2.32 -14.04
N ALA A 46 -7.71 -2.46 -14.54
CA ALA A 46 -8.96 -2.20 -13.83
C ALA A 46 -9.36 -3.39 -12.93
N ALA A 47 -8.52 -3.74 -11.95
CA ALA A 47 -8.89 -4.69 -10.90
C ALA A 47 -9.79 -3.99 -9.87
N ARG A 48 -10.86 -4.66 -9.42
CA ARG A 48 -11.78 -4.06 -8.45
C ARG A 48 -11.16 -4.06 -7.06
N TRP A 49 -10.93 -2.88 -6.52
CA TRP A 49 -10.32 -2.71 -5.21
C TRP A 49 -10.72 -1.37 -4.61
N SER A 50 -10.96 -1.30 -3.30
CA SER A 50 -11.52 -0.10 -2.67
C SER A 50 -10.62 1.14 -2.81
N HIS A 51 -9.29 0.96 -2.77
CA HIS A 51 -8.32 2.04 -2.78
C HIS A 51 -7.31 1.89 -3.93
N VAL A 52 -7.36 2.76 -4.93
CA VAL A 52 -6.48 2.67 -6.10
C VAL A 52 -5.59 3.91 -6.20
N LEU A 53 -4.33 3.69 -6.55
CA LEU A 53 -3.39 4.75 -6.94
C LEU A 53 -3.08 4.56 -8.43
N ALA A 54 -3.31 5.59 -9.23
CA ALA A 54 -3.02 5.55 -10.66
C ALA A 54 -2.27 6.80 -11.07
N SER A 55 -1.25 6.64 -11.91
CA SER A 55 -0.57 7.81 -12.47
C SER A 55 -1.47 8.56 -13.46
N THR A 56 -1.18 9.82 -13.75
CA THR A 56 -1.98 10.65 -14.68
C THR A 56 -2.28 9.98 -16.01
N ARG A 57 -1.36 9.15 -16.51
CA ARG A 57 -1.48 8.35 -17.73
C ARG A 57 -2.54 7.25 -17.62
N TYR A 58 -2.69 6.65 -16.45
CA TYR A 58 -3.51 5.45 -16.23
C TYR A 58 -4.82 5.74 -15.47
N ALA A 59 -4.95 6.93 -14.90
CA ALA A 59 -6.19 7.44 -14.33
C ALA A 59 -7.23 7.63 -15.45
N THR A 60 -8.06 6.61 -15.65
CA THR A 60 -9.12 6.57 -16.66
C THR A 60 -10.49 6.37 -16.01
N PRO A 61 -11.60 6.67 -16.70
CA PRO A 61 -12.94 6.40 -16.16
C PRO A 61 -13.16 4.93 -15.81
N ALA A 62 -12.53 4.01 -16.57
CA ALA A 62 -12.56 2.59 -16.27
C ALA A 62 -11.91 2.27 -14.92
N VAL A 63 -10.73 2.83 -14.62
CA VAL A 63 -10.04 2.66 -13.32
C VAL A 63 -10.83 3.31 -12.18
N ARG A 64 -11.40 4.50 -12.39
CA ARG A 64 -12.31 5.13 -11.40
C ARG A 64 -13.49 4.23 -11.05
N GLY A 65 -14.07 3.56 -12.04
CA GLY A 65 -15.19 2.64 -11.87
C GLY A 65 -14.85 1.36 -11.08
N THR A 66 -13.58 1.11 -10.76
CA THR A 66 -13.16 -0.08 -10.00
C THR A 66 -12.85 0.19 -8.53
N CYS A 67 -13.00 1.42 -8.05
CA CYS A 67 -12.60 1.81 -6.69
C CYS A 67 -13.54 2.82 -6.04
N ASP A 68 -13.51 2.85 -4.71
CA ASP A 68 -14.25 3.81 -3.88
C ASP A 68 -13.41 5.06 -3.63
N TYR A 69 -12.08 4.88 -3.51
CA TYR A 69 -11.11 5.94 -3.30
C TYR A 69 -10.00 5.88 -4.35
N LEU A 70 -9.85 6.96 -5.11
CA LEU A 70 -8.83 7.09 -6.17
C LEU A 70 -7.83 8.20 -5.83
N VAL A 71 -6.55 7.84 -5.84
CA VAL A 71 -5.41 8.75 -5.83
C VAL A 71 -4.88 8.91 -7.26
N VAL A 72 -4.73 10.14 -7.73
CA VAL A 72 -4.02 10.44 -8.98
C VAL A 72 -2.60 10.90 -8.66
N ASP A 73 -1.62 10.11 -9.09
CA ASP A 73 -0.20 10.38 -8.91
C ASP A 73 0.38 11.12 -10.13
N SER A 74 1.29 12.05 -9.87
CA SER A 74 2.04 12.84 -10.85
C SER A 74 2.96 12.03 -11.77
N ASP A 75 3.19 10.75 -11.49
CA ASP A 75 4.16 9.92 -12.18
C ASP A 75 5.57 10.55 -12.11
N ILE A 76 6.32 10.22 -11.08
CA ILE A 76 7.69 10.73 -10.90
C ILE A 76 8.57 10.51 -12.14
N ARG A 77 8.27 9.50 -12.97
CA ARG A 77 9.05 9.14 -14.16
C ARG A 77 8.68 9.93 -15.41
N ASP A 78 7.54 10.62 -15.42
CA ASP A 78 7.13 11.44 -16.56
C ASP A 78 7.50 12.93 -16.33
N PRO A 79 8.58 13.43 -16.95
CA PRO A 79 8.97 14.83 -16.80
C PRO A 79 7.97 15.81 -17.43
N ALA A 80 7.10 15.33 -18.33
CA ALA A 80 6.10 16.17 -18.98
C ALA A 80 4.84 16.37 -18.12
N THR A 81 4.67 15.62 -17.04
CA THR A 81 3.55 15.80 -16.10
C THR A 81 3.84 16.94 -15.14
N SER A 82 2.98 17.95 -15.15
CA SER A 82 3.00 19.10 -14.26
C SER A 82 1.88 19.01 -13.21
N ASN A 83 1.98 19.79 -12.13
CA ASN A 83 0.93 19.88 -11.11
C ASN A 83 -0.45 20.25 -11.70
N ALA A 84 -0.49 21.18 -12.66
CA ALA A 84 -1.74 21.53 -13.34
C ALA A 84 -2.36 20.32 -14.07
N LYS A 85 -1.55 19.51 -14.76
CA LYS A 85 -2.02 18.28 -15.42
C LYS A 85 -2.54 17.25 -14.41
N VAL A 86 -1.91 17.13 -13.25
CA VAL A 86 -2.38 16.25 -12.16
C VAL A 86 -3.76 16.70 -11.69
N VAL A 87 -3.94 17.98 -11.38
CA VAL A 87 -5.21 18.55 -10.92
C VAL A 87 -6.30 18.42 -11.98
N GLU A 88 -6.01 18.77 -13.23
CA GLU A 88 -6.94 18.65 -14.35
C GLU A 88 -7.41 17.19 -14.51
N LYS A 89 -6.46 16.25 -14.49
CA LYS A 89 -6.75 14.82 -14.58
C LYS A 89 -7.61 14.35 -13.41
N ALA A 90 -7.26 14.74 -12.19
CA ALA A 90 -7.96 14.38 -10.98
C ALA A 90 -9.41 14.89 -10.99
N LYS A 91 -9.63 16.14 -11.39
CA LYS A 91 -10.98 16.71 -11.56
C LYS A 91 -11.78 15.98 -12.63
N THR A 92 -11.17 15.73 -13.79
CA THR A 92 -11.82 15.06 -14.93
C THR A 92 -12.29 13.64 -14.57
N ILE A 93 -11.50 12.91 -13.80
CA ILE A 93 -11.78 11.52 -13.43
C ILE A 93 -12.57 11.41 -12.11
N GLY A 94 -12.79 12.52 -11.39
CA GLY A 94 -13.43 12.48 -10.07
C GLY A 94 -12.58 11.73 -9.04
N ALA A 95 -11.28 12.03 -8.99
CA ALA A 95 -10.38 11.48 -7.98
C ALA A 95 -10.67 12.07 -6.59
N ASN A 96 -10.32 11.34 -5.53
CA ASN A 96 -10.47 11.79 -4.15
C ASN A 96 -9.23 12.52 -3.67
N CYS A 97 -8.06 12.10 -4.15
CA CYS A 97 -6.77 12.55 -3.69
C CYS A 97 -5.78 12.71 -4.84
N VAL A 98 -4.78 13.55 -4.64
CA VAL A 98 -3.66 13.71 -5.58
C VAL A 98 -2.32 13.59 -4.87
N VAL A 99 -1.31 13.16 -5.64
CA VAL A 99 0.10 13.31 -5.27
C VAL A 99 0.68 14.40 -6.19
N PRO A 100 1.11 15.55 -5.65
CA PRO A 100 1.79 16.58 -6.43
C PRO A 100 3.07 16.05 -7.07
N LYS A 101 3.59 16.77 -8.06
CA LYS A 101 4.82 16.42 -8.74
C LYS A 101 6.01 16.48 -7.79
N ASP A 102 6.74 15.38 -7.68
CA ASP A 102 8.04 15.32 -7.03
C ASP A 102 9.17 15.05 -8.03
N ILE A 103 10.39 15.24 -7.56
CA ILE A 103 11.61 15.06 -8.34
C ILE A 103 12.48 14.03 -7.63
N PHE A 104 12.69 12.90 -8.28
CA PHE A 104 13.39 11.76 -7.70
C PHE A 104 14.80 12.14 -7.23
N GLY A 105 15.06 11.94 -5.94
CA GLY A 105 16.37 12.21 -5.35
C GLY A 105 16.69 13.71 -5.14
N ASP A 106 15.77 14.62 -5.46
CA ASP A 106 15.94 16.06 -5.25
C ASP A 106 14.83 16.61 -4.35
N TRP A 107 15.13 16.68 -3.06
CA TRP A 107 14.19 17.20 -2.07
C TRP A 107 13.91 18.70 -2.24
N ARG A 108 14.86 19.50 -2.77
CA ARG A 108 14.65 20.94 -2.94
C ARG A 108 13.70 21.21 -4.09
N ALA A 109 13.95 20.58 -5.23
CA ALA A 109 13.05 20.68 -6.38
C ALA A 109 11.66 20.13 -6.03
N THR A 110 11.59 19.07 -5.22
CA THR A 110 10.32 18.54 -4.70
C THR A 110 9.59 19.57 -3.83
N VAL A 111 10.29 20.23 -2.88
CA VAL A 111 9.71 21.29 -2.05
C VAL A 111 9.17 22.43 -2.90
N GLU A 112 9.94 22.92 -3.88
CA GLU A 112 9.52 24.00 -4.77
C GLU A 112 8.27 23.60 -5.58
N SER A 113 8.25 22.39 -6.14
CA SER A 113 7.11 21.86 -6.88
C SER A 113 5.85 21.74 -6.01
N VAL A 114 5.97 21.21 -4.79
CA VAL A 114 4.83 21.08 -3.86
C VAL A 114 4.33 22.46 -3.42
N ARG A 115 5.21 23.41 -3.11
CA ARG A 115 4.80 24.80 -2.78
C ARG A 115 4.06 25.44 -3.95
N ALA A 116 4.53 25.23 -5.19
CA ALA A 116 3.84 25.72 -6.38
C ALA A 116 2.45 25.09 -6.55
N PHE A 117 2.29 23.78 -6.24
CA PHE A 117 0.99 23.10 -6.24
C PHE A 117 0.00 23.79 -5.28
N PHE A 118 0.40 24.02 -4.02
CA PHE A 118 -0.49 24.64 -3.03
C PHE A 118 -0.76 26.13 -3.31
N LYS A 119 0.24 26.86 -3.83
CA LYS A 119 0.07 28.27 -4.23
C LYS A 119 -0.97 28.44 -5.34
N ALA A 120 -1.10 27.47 -6.24
CA ALA A 120 -2.12 27.52 -7.28
C ALA A 120 -3.54 27.37 -6.71
N GLY A 121 -3.70 26.67 -5.58
CA GLY A 121 -4.97 26.57 -4.84
C GLY A 121 -6.10 25.87 -5.62
N GLU A 122 -5.77 25.12 -6.68
CA GLU A 122 -6.78 24.62 -7.62
C GLU A 122 -7.44 23.31 -7.20
N TRP A 123 -6.87 22.59 -6.23
CA TRP A 123 -7.36 21.28 -5.78
C TRP A 123 -8.08 21.38 -4.44
N GLY A 124 -9.29 20.80 -4.36
CA GLY A 124 -10.12 20.83 -3.15
C GLY A 124 -10.30 19.47 -2.46
N GLY A 125 -9.63 18.42 -2.94
CA GLY A 125 -9.64 17.10 -2.31
C GLY A 125 -8.41 16.87 -1.44
N ASP A 126 -8.20 15.61 -1.05
CA ASP A 126 -7.07 15.22 -0.22
C ASP A 126 -5.74 15.29 -1.01
N VAL A 127 -4.63 15.44 -0.30
CA VAL A 127 -3.29 15.52 -0.89
C VAL A 127 -2.33 14.65 -0.09
N ILE A 128 -1.67 13.71 -0.76
CA ILE A 128 -0.50 13.02 -0.21
C ILE A 128 0.73 13.82 -0.63
N ILE A 129 1.40 14.45 0.33
CA ILE A 129 2.57 15.27 0.06
C ILE A 129 3.81 14.35 -0.08
N PRO A 130 4.40 14.23 -1.28
CA PRO A 130 5.57 13.38 -1.47
C PRO A 130 6.79 13.99 -0.79
N LEU A 131 7.51 13.16 -0.03
CA LEU A 131 8.77 13.48 0.60
C LEU A 131 9.90 12.74 -0.10
N GLN A 132 10.99 13.45 -0.35
CA GLN A 132 12.25 12.90 -0.84
C GLN A 132 13.33 13.02 0.24
N ARG A 133 14.37 12.20 0.13
CA ARG A 133 15.48 12.20 1.10
C ARG A 133 16.35 13.47 0.93
N PRO A 134 16.89 14.03 2.04
CA PRO A 134 16.72 13.61 3.43
C PRO A 134 15.37 14.06 4.01
N TYR A 135 14.59 13.10 4.55
CA TYR A 135 13.19 13.33 4.92
C TYR A 135 12.98 14.44 5.96
N ALA A 136 13.91 14.59 6.92
CA ALA A 136 13.78 15.63 7.95
C ALA A 136 13.70 17.04 7.36
N LYS A 137 14.55 17.35 6.36
CA LYS A 137 14.56 18.67 5.71
C LYS A 137 13.34 18.85 4.82
N CYS A 138 13.03 17.85 4.00
CA CYS A 138 11.89 17.89 3.10
C CYS A 138 10.57 18.06 3.88
N PHE A 139 10.42 17.34 4.98
CA PHE A 139 9.25 17.44 5.86
C PHE A 139 9.16 18.79 6.56
N GLN A 140 10.26 19.28 7.16
CA GLN A 140 10.29 20.60 7.81
C GLN A 140 9.82 21.71 6.86
N ASP A 141 10.18 21.63 5.57
CA ASP A 141 9.79 22.62 4.57
C ASP A 141 8.35 22.49 4.06
N LEU A 142 7.68 21.37 4.36
CA LEU A 142 6.36 21.01 3.81
C LEU A 142 5.28 20.69 4.87
N GLU A 143 5.62 20.61 6.15
CA GLU A 143 4.73 20.13 7.21
C GLU A 143 3.45 20.97 7.40
N GLU A 144 3.51 22.25 7.00
CA GLU A 144 2.39 23.20 7.07
C GLU A 144 1.31 22.94 6.00
N TYR A 145 1.65 22.28 4.89
CA TYR A 145 0.75 22.18 3.73
C TYR A 145 -0.27 21.04 3.81
N GLY A 146 -0.15 20.14 4.79
CA GLY A 146 -1.06 19.01 4.87
C GLY A 146 -0.88 18.13 6.08
N HIS A 147 -1.72 17.09 6.14
CA HIS A 147 -1.70 16.09 7.21
C HIS A 147 -1.15 14.74 6.75
N TRP A 148 -1.07 14.47 5.43
CA TRP A 148 -0.73 13.16 4.88
C TRP A 148 0.52 13.23 3.99
N PHE A 149 1.56 12.48 4.35
CA PHE A 149 2.88 12.54 3.71
C PHE A 149 3.30 11.17 3.19
N GLY A 150 3.83 11.13 1.97
CA GLY A 150 4.28 9.92 1.31
C GLY A 150 5.80 9.81 1.24
N LEU A 151 6.38 8.70 1.69
CA LEU A 151 7.82 8.48 1.67
C LEU A 151 8.28 7.94 0.32
N GLY A 152 8.87 8.79 -0.51
CA GLY A 152 9.42 8.45 -1.83
C GLY A 152 10.93 8.23 -1.82
N GLY A 153 11.50 7.84 -2.97
CA GLY A 153 12.96 7.79 -3.17
C GLY A 153 13.69 6.62 -2.51
N LEU A 154 12.97 5.57 -2.10
CA LEU A 154 13.52 4.36 -1.48
C LEU A 154 13.99 3.31 -2.51
N LEU A 155 13.32 3.21 -3.66
CA LEU A 155 13.61 2.19 -4.69
C LEU A 155 15.09 1.99 -5.08
N PRO A 156 15.95 3.03 -5.21
CA PRO A 156 17.33 2.83 -5.65
C PRO A 156 18.26 2.28 -4.57
N LEU A 157 17.81 2.23 -3.31
CA LEU A 157 18.64 1.82 -2.18
C LEU A 157 18.70 0.31 -2.03
N HIS A 158 19.72 -0.17 -1.32
CA HIS A 158 19.76 -1.56 -0.88
C HIS A 158 18.69 -1.82 0.19
N LYS A 159 18.20 -3.06 0.32
CA LYS A 159 17.01 -3.39 1.14
C LYS A 159 17.10 -2.98 2.61
N GLU A 160 18.26 -3.17 3.25
CA GLU A 160 18.48 -2.77 4.65
C GLU A 160 18.49 -1.25 4.78
N GLU A 161 19.11 -0.55 3.83
CA GLU A 161 19.10 0.92 3.80
C GLU A 161 17.69 1.46 3.53
N GLN A 162 16.92 0.84 2.61
CA GLN A 162 15.50 1.17 2.39
C GLN A 162 14.71 1.10 3.69
N PHE A 163 14.91 0.03 4.46
CA PHE A 163 14.19 -0.17 5.71
C PHE A 163 14.56 0.86 6.78
N GLU A 164 15.85 1.14 6.95
CA GLU A 164 16.29 2.13 7.94
C GLU A 164 15.86 3.55 7.55
N GLU A 165 15.94 3.93 6.28
CA GLU A 165 15.45 5.22 5.80
C GLU A 165 13.93 5.35 5.94
N LEU A 166 13.19 4.27 5.63
CA LEU A 166 11.73 4.21 5.84
C LEU A 166 11.39 4.44 7.31
N LYS A 167 12.03 3.73 8.24
CA LYS A 167 11.79 3.88 9.68
C LYS A 167 12.05 5.31 10.15
N LYS A 168 13.15 5.93 9.72
CA LYS A 168 13.46 7.32 10.04
C LYS A 168 12.38 8.27 9.51
N GLY A 169 11.96 8.10 8.26
CA GLY A 169 10.88 8.91 7.66
C GLY A 169 9.56 8.77 8.40
N VAL A 170 9.16 7.53 8.73
CA VAL A 170 7.95 7.24 9.51
C VAL A 170 8.02 7.92 10.87
N GLU A 171 9.15 7.80 11.58
CA GLU A 171 9.33 8.41 12.90
C GLU A 171 9.23 9.94 12.84
N ILE A 172 9.87 10.59 11.87
CA ILE A 172 9.83 12.04 11.68
C ILE A 172 8.38 12.53 11.50
N VAL A 173 7.65 11.95 10.56
CA VAL A 173 6.30 12.39 10.20
C VAL A 173 5.31 12.10 11.33
N SER A 174 5.35 10.88 11.87
CA SER A 174 4.40 10.41 12.90
C SER A 174 4.56 11.13 14.24
N ARG A 175 5.78 11.58 14.61
CA ARG A 175 6.01 12.37 15.83
C ARG A 175 5.23 13.69 15.86
N MET A 176 4.88 14.22 14.69
CA MET A 176 4.09 15.44 14.54
C MET A 176 2.59 15.16 14.39
N GLY A 177 2.15 13.93 14.62
CA GLY A 177 0.74 13.51 14.50
C GLY A 177 0.23 13.54 13.06
N LYS A 178 1.13 13.35 12.08
CA LYS A 178 0.79 13.35 10.65
C LYS A 178 0.67 11.91 10.12
N ASP A 179 -0.15 11.75 9.10
CA ASP A 179 -0.40 10.47 8.43
C ASP A 179 0.75 10.12 7.48
N VAL A 180 1.09 8.83 7.44
CA VAL A 180 2.21 8.31 6.63
C VAL A 180 1.70 7.36 5.55
N HIS A 181 2.07 7.65 4.31
CA HIS A 181 1.97 6.78 3.15
C HIS A 181 3.35 6.23 2.76
N LEU A 182 3.43 4.97 2.39
CA LEU A 182 4.65 4.36 1.89
C LEU A 182 4.54 4.07 0.39
N PHE A 183 5.37 4.74 -0.42
CA PHE A 183 5.31 4.57 -1.87
C PHE A 183 5.98 3.29 -2.35
N GLY A 184 5.28 2.51 -3.19
CA GLY A 184 5.82 1.38 -3.93
C GLY A 184 6.37 0.25 -3.06
N ILE A 185 5.78 0.00 -1.89
CA ILE A 185 6.24 -1.02 -0.96
C ILE A 185 5.56 -2.36 -1.24
N PHE A 186 6.35 -3.43 -1.25
CA PHE A 186 5.82 -4.78 -1.21
C PHE A 186 5.97 -5.39 0.19
N PRO A 187 4.87 -5.48 0.97
CA PRO A 187 4.92 -5.97 2.34
C PRO A 187 4.87 -7.52 2.38
N SER A 188 5.95 -8.19 1.98
CA SER A 188 6.09 -9.65 2.14
C SER A 188 6.47 -10.01 3.59
N PRO A 189 5.91 -11.08 4.19
CA PRO A 189 6.23 -11.57 5.54
C PRO A 189 7.71 -11.83 5.82
N SER A 190 8.48 -12.12 4.77
CA SER A 190 9.93 -12.30 4.87
C SER A 190 10.70 -10.99 5.06
N THR A 191 10.07 -9.84 4.79
CA THR A 191 10.73 -8.53 4.78
C THR A 191 10.72 -7.85 6.16
N PRO A 192 11.77 -7.08 6.50
CA PRO A 192 11.75 -6.23 7.70
C PRO A 192 10.58 -5.24 7.72
N VAL A 193 10.19 -4.70 6.55
CA VAL A 193 9.07 -3.75 6.42
C VAL A 193 7.76 -4.36 6.88
N PHE A 194 7.43 -5.59 6.46
CA PHE A 194 6.20 -6.25 6.93
C PHE A 194 6.21 -6.44 8.44
N LYS A 195 7.32 -6.92 9.02
CA LYS A 195 7.45 -7.11 10.48
C LYS A 195 7.27 -5.79 11.24
N TYR A 196 7.81 -4.70 10.70
CA TYR A 196 7.65 -3.36 11.25
C TYR A 196 6.20 -2.89 11.20
N LEU A 197 5.52 -3.01 10.05
CA LEU A 197 4.09 -2.70 9.93
C LEU A 197 3.24 -3.51 10.94
N ARG A 198 3.51 -4.82 11.05
CA ARG A 198 2.83 -5.73 11.99
C ARG A 198 3.09 -5.44 13.46
N SER A 199 4.18 -4.75 13.77
CA SER A 199 4.48 -4.30 15.14
C SER A 199 3.68 -3.08 15.58
N GLY A 200 2.79 -2.56 14.71
CA GLY A 200 1.99 -1.37 14.98
C GLY A 200 2.75 -0.08 14.67
N ALA A 201 3.62 -0.11 13.66
CA ALA A 201 4.24 1.13 13.15
C ALA A 201 3.16 2.16 12.79
N PRO A 202 3.39 3.47 13.02
CA PRO A 202 2.43 4.52 12.75
C PRO A 202 2.34 4.84 11.25
N VAL A 203 2.01 3.82 10.46
CA VAL A 203 1.83 3.89 9.01
C VAL A 203 0.35 3.77 8.71
N HIS A 204 -0.18 4.71 7.95
CA HIS A 204 -1.60 4.83 7.66
C HIS A 204 -1.95 4.13 6.34
N SER A 205 -1.03 4.18 5.38
CA SER A 205 -1.24 3.57 4.08
C SER A 205 0.06 3.19 3.37
N LEU A 206 -0.07 2.33 2.36
CA LEU A 206 0.98 2.03 1.39
C LEU A 206 0.36 1.71 0.04
N ASP A 207 1.11 1.88 -1.05
CA ASP A 207 0.75 1.32 -2.34
C ASP A 207 1.67 0.17 -2.75
N THR A 208 1.14 -0.70 -3.61
CA THR A 208 1.90 -1.82 -4.16
C THR A 208 1.48 -2.13 -5.59
N THR A 209 2.45 -2.42 -6.45
CA THR A 209 2.25 -2.82 -7.86
C THR A 209 2.16 -4.34 -8.04
N VAL A 210 2.07 -5.11 -6.94
CA VAL A 210 2.00 -6.58 -6.96
C VAL A 210 0.92 -7.06 -7.91
N CYS A 211 -0.26 -6.46 -7.85
CA CYS A 211 -1.41 -6.85 -8.65
C CYS A 211 -1.17 -6.71 -10.14
N GLU A 212 -0.59 -5.59 -10.53
CA GLU A 212 -0.20 -5.38 -11.91
C GLU A 212 0.91 -6.34 -12.32
N THR A 213 1.94 -6.50 -11.49
CA THR A 213 3.03 -7.44 -11.74
C THR A 213 2.48 -8.86 -11.93
N MET A 214 1.50 -9.29 -11.13
CA MET A 214 0.84 -10.58 -11.27
C MET A 214 -0.02 -10.65 -12.54
N ALA A 215 -0.77 -9.60 -12.82
CA ALA A 215 -1.61 -9.53 -14.01
C ALA A 215 -0.81 -9.52 -15.32
N VAL A 216 0.43 -9.03 -15.28
CA VAL A 216 1.36 -9.02 -16.41
C VAL A 216 2.14 -10.33 -16.49
N THR A 217 2.76 -10.76 -15.39
CA THR A 217 3.72 -11.88 -15.39
C THR A 217 3.08 -13.24 -15.16
N GLY A 218 1.86 -13.27 -14.63
CA GLY A 218 1.19 -14.50 -14.25
C GLY A 218 1.71 -15.21 -13.00
N ARG A 219 2.63 -14.56 -12.28
CA ARG A 219 3.09 -15.04 -10.98
C ARG A 219 2.01 -14.81 -9.95
N VAL A 220 1.91 -15.71 -8.97
CA VAL A 220 1.04 -15.57 -7.80
C VAL A 220 1.87 -15.69 -6.55
N TYR A 221 1.56 -14.88 -5.55
CA TYR A 221 2.11 -15.02 -4.22
C TYR A 221 1.14 -15.86 -3.39
N ASP A 222 1.65 -16.82 -2.64
CA ASP A 222 0.84 -17.51 -1.64
C ASP A 222 0.82 -16.73 -0.31
N LEU A 223 0.29 -17.35 0.75
CA LEU A 223 0.21 -16.71 2.07
C LEU A 223 1.55 -16.67 2.83
N SER A 224 2.56 -17.45 2.44
CA SER A 224 3.96 -17.21 2.85
C SER A 224 4.64 -16.14 1.98
N PHE A 225 3.96 -15.71 0.91
CA PHE A 225 4.43 -14.80 -0.13
C PHE A 225 5.62 -15.37 -0.89
N ASP A 226 5.69 -16.69 -0.97
CA ASP A 226 6.53 -17.38 -1.91
C ASP A 226 5.94 -17.25 -3.32
N ARG A 227 6.81 -17.14 -4.31
CA ARG A 227 6.42 -16.90 -5.70
C ARG A 227 6.14 -18.23 -6.38
N TYR A 228 4.90 -18.44 -6.79
CA TYR A 228 4.51 -19.57 -7.61
C TYR A 228 4.23 -19.11 -9.04
N HIS A 229 4.75 -19.88 -9.99
CA HIS A 229 4.34 -19.76 -11.37
C HIS A 229 3.06 -20.58 -11.53
N LEU A 230 1.91 -19.92 -11.59
CA LEU A 230 0.78 -20.56 -12.25
C LEU A 230 1.14 -20.69 -13.73
N ILE A 231 0.99 -21.90 -14.28
CA ILE A 231 1.07 -22.12 -15.72
C ILE A 231 -0.06 -21.29 -16.33
N ASN A 232 0.25 -20.06 -16.69
CA ASN A 232 -0.75 -19.14 -17.14
C ASN A 232 -1.00 -19.39 -18.62
N THR A 233 -2.25 -19.72 -18.92
CA THR A 233 -2.76 -19.65 -20.28
C THR A 233 -2.66 -18.20 -20.76
N THR A 234 -2.27 -17.97 -22.01
CA THR A 234 -2.31 -16.65 -22.65
C THR A 234 -3.69 -16.43 -23.27
N GLY A 235 -4.08 -15.17 -23.51
CA GLY A 235 -5.37 -14.82 -24.14
C GLY A 235 -6.33 -13.98 -23.28
N ALA A 236 -7.50 -13.65 -23.85
CA ALA A 236 -8.48 -12.76 -23.22
C ALA A 236 -9.10 -13.35 -21.95
N TRP A 237 -9.42 -14.65 -21.96
CA TRP A 237 -9.99 -15.37 -20.81
C TRP A 237 -9.04 -15.41 -19.61
N SER A 238 -7.74 -15.56 -19.86
CA SER A 238 -6.76 -15.57 -18.78
C SER A 238 -6.53 -14.19 -18.17
N ARG A 239 -6.85 -13.10 -18.89
CA ARG A 239 -6.84 -11.74 -18.31
C ARG A 239 -7.84 -11.62 -17.15
N GLN A 240 -9.06 -12.14 -17.31
CA GLN A 240 -10.07 -12.10 -16.26
C GLN A 240 -9.64 -12.89 -15.03
N LEU A 241 -9.11 -14.10 -15.23
CA LEU A 241 -8.56 -14.91 -14.14
C LEU A 241 -7.42 -14.20 -13.42
N ARG A 242 -6.46 -13.63 -14.16
CA ARG A 242 -5.34 -12.87 -13.60
C ARG A 242 -5.80 -11.66 -12.78
N VAL A 243 -6.84 -10.96 -13.23
CA VAL A 243 -7.46 -9.85 -12.47
C VAL A 243 -8.04 -10.37 -11.15
N LYS A 244 -8.79 -11.48 -11.16
CA LYS A 244 -9.33 -12.07 -9.93
C LYS A 244 -8.25 -12.56 -8.97
N MET A 245 -7.16 -13.14 -9.48
CA MET A 245 -6.02 -13.51 -8.66
C MET A 245 -5.34 -12.28 -8.03
N ALA A 246 -5.25 -11.17 -8.76
CA ALA A 246 -4.73 -9.93 -8.24
C ALA A 246 -5.60 -9.35 -7.11
N GLU A 247 -6.93 -9.35 -7.27
CA GLU A 247 -7.89 -8.94 -6.22
C GLU A 247 -7.75 -9.81 -4.95
N LEU A 248 -7.60 -11.13 -5.12
CA LEU A 248 -7.38 -12.06 -4.00
C LEU A 248 -6.08 -11.75 -3.25
N ASN A 249 -5.02 -11.39 -3.95
CA ASN A 249 -3.73 -11.09 -3.32
C ASN A 249 -3.76 -9.77 -2.53
N LEU A 250 -4.45 -8.73 -3.03
CA LEU A 250 -4.67 -7.52 -2.23
C LEU A 250 -5.43 -7.82 -0.96
N THR A 251 -6.45 -8.67 -1.07
CA THR A 251 -7.22 -9.15 0.07
C THR A 251 -6.30 -9.83 1.08
N SER A 252 -5.43 -10.73 0.63
CA SER A 252 -4.45 -11.40 1.50
C SER A 252 -3.45 -10.46 2.13
N ILE A 253 -2.91 -9.49 1.39
CA ILE A 253 -1.99 -8.47 1.91
C ILE A 253 -2.69 -7.63 2.98
N HIS A 254 -3.88 -7.11 2.67
CA HIS A 254 -4.65 -6.27 3.57
C HIS A 254 -4.99 -7.04 4.86
N ILE A 255 -5.46 -8.28 4.73
CA ILE A 255 -5.73 -9.16 5.87
C ILE A 255 -4.46 -9.45 6.68
N ALA A 256 -3.35 -9.78 6.03
CA ALA A 256 -2.10 -10.11 6.70
C ALA A 256 -1.56 -8.92 7.53
N LEU A 257 -1.67 -7.71 7.00
CA LEU A 257 -1.25 -6.48 7.69
C LEU A 257 -2.18 -6.13 8.87
N ASN A 258 -3.50 -6.28 8.69
CA ASN A 258 -4.49 -5.76 9.63
C ASN A 258 -5.06 -6.79 10.63
N ARG A 259 -4.75 -8.09 10.49
CA ARG A 259 -5.17 -9.10 11.47
C ARG A 259 -4.48 -8.89 12.83
N PRO A 260 -5.15 -8.91 13.98
CA PRO A 260 -4.47 -8.87 15.28
C PRO A 260 -3.38 -9.96 15.38
N THR A 261 -2.14 -9.61 15.76
CA THR A 261 -1.09 -10.62 16.02
C THR A 261 -1.46 -11.45 17.26
N GLN A 262 -1.16 -12.74 17.28
CA GLN A 262 -1.32 -13.57 18.49
C GLN A 262 -0.48 -13.03 19.68
N ALA A 263 0.65 -12.37 19.42
CA ALA A 263 1.47 -11.74 20.46
C ALA A 263 0.75 -10.59 21.20
N ALA A 264 -0.12 -9.84 20.51
CA ALA A 264 -1.00 -8.86 21.15
C ALA A 264 -2.08 -9.50 22.02
N ARG A 265 -2.39 -10.80 21.79
CA ARG A 265 -3.33 -11.57 22.62
C ARG A 265 -2.68 -12.09 23.91
N THR A 266 -1.37 -12.40 23.89
CA THR A 266 -0.67 -12.96 25.06
C THR A 266 -0.06 -11.92 25.99
N SER A 267 0.34 -10.74 25.50
CA SER A 267 0.92 -9.68 26.36
C SER A 267 -0.08 -9.09 27.36
N LYS A 268 -1.39 -9.14 27.08
CA LYS A 268 -2.44 -8.69 28.01
C LYS A 268 -2.91 -9.74 29.02
N SER A 269 -2.65 -11.04 28.82
CA SER A 269 -2.96 -12.05 29.86
C SER A 269 -1.92 -12.06 30.98
N ILE A 270 -0.74 -11.47 30.78
CA ILE A 270 0.34 -11.39 31.78
C ILE A 270 0.21 -10.15 32.68
N CYS A 271 -0.62 -9.15 32.35
CA CYS A 271 -0.73 -7.91 33.12
C CYS A 271 -1.84 -7.88 34.20
N PHE A 272 -2.54 -8.99 34.46
CA PHE A 272 -3.60 -9.06 35.49
C PHE A 272 -3.36 -10.04 36.65
N GLN A 273 -2.14 -10.59 36.78
CA GLN A 273 -1.82 -11.52 37.90
C GLN A 273 -1.03 -10.91 39.06
N HIS A 274 -0.70 -9.61 39.05
CA HIS A 274 0.09 -8.98 40.14
C HIS A 274 -0.56 -7.80 40.86
N LEU A 275 -1.88 -7.61 40.74
CA LEU A 275 -2.63 -6.66 41.58
C LEU A 275 -3.65 -7.37 42.47
N LYS A 276 -3.16 -8.25 43.35
CA LYS A 276 -3.83 -8.58 44.61
C LYS A 276 -2.81 -8.72 45.74
N ARG A 277 -2.50 -7.58 46.36
CA ARG A 277 -2.47 -7.36 47.81
C ARG A 277 -2.28 -5.86 48.03
N PRO A 278 -3.06 -5.27 48.94
CA PRO A 278 -2.45 -4.97 50.22
C PRO A 278 -3.14 -5.66 51.39
N VAL A 279 -2.33 -5.68 52.43
CA VAL A 279 -2.43 -6.32 53.73
C VAL A 279 -3.11 -5.34 54.70
N LEU A 280 -3.93 -5.90 55.59
CA LEU A 280 -4.39 -5.40 56.91
C LEU A 280 -5.36 -4.21 56.99
N SER A 281 -6.53 -4.48 57.55
CA SER A 281 -6.77 -4.36 59.01
C SER A 281 -7.63 -5.52 59.49
#